data_AF-A0A2K3DAZ0-F1
#
_entry.id   AF-A0A2K3DAZ0-F1
#
_cell.length_a   1.000
_cell.length_b   1.000
_cell.length_c   1.000
_cell.angle_alpha   90.00
_cell.angle_beta   90.00
_cell.angle_gamma   90.00
#
_symmetry.space_group_name_H-M   'P 1'
#
loop_
_entity.id
_entity.type
_entity.pdbx_description
1 polymer ?
#
loop_
_entity_poly.entity_id
_entity_poly.type
_entity_poly.pdbx_seq_one_letter_code
_entity_poly.pdbx_strand_id
1 'polypeptide(L)'
;MAAGAIKERHTWEELQTVIGSKDPEALGILGRSQEQLDIYIQQRTEILKEWASVGDSLRYRLFGSPTKLNEEGKLVVDSDNDHTARDCHIMVMRNEFGYFLDEGLEHINIWCSDRPLSAEVIEAIIRERLPCEDYLWFVNPPQYQSIKAIWHAHVMVKGLKEEGSHISAPGEVEILDPEKYLRAMQRQAEEGRAGRATPEDVHGADGR
;
A
#
# COMPACT_ATOMS: atom_id res chain seq x y z
N MET A 1 -18.98 5.61 1.16
CA MET A 1 -18.81 6.54 2.30
C MET A 1 -17.48 6.20 2.95
N ALA A 2 -16.76 7.16 3.52
CA ALA A 2 -15.58 6.83 4.33
C ALA A 2 -16.04 6.03 5.56
N ALA A 3 -15.22 5.09 6.04
CA ALA A 3 -15.50 4.38 7.27
C ALA A 3 -15.79 5.36 8.42
N GLY A 4 -16.80 5.03 9.22
CA GLY A 4 -17.30 5.90 10.29
C GLY A 4 -16.29 6.13 11.41
N ALA A 5 -16.59 7.11 12.26
CA ALA A 5 -15.83 7.30 13.49
C ALA A 5 -16.11 6.16 14.47
N ILE A 6 -15.05 5.62 15.07
CA ILE A 6 -15.10 4.61 16.12
C ILE A 6 -14.46 5.14 17.40
N LYS A 7 -14.84 4.56 18.54
CA LYS A 7 -14.42 5.02 19.88
C LYS A 7 -13.22 4.27 20.43
N GLU A 8 -13.06 3.02 20.01
CA GLU A 8 -12.03 2.11 20.52
C GLU A 8 -11.05 1.79 19.39
N ARG A 9 -9.80 1.55 19.78
CA ARG A 9 -8.74 1.16 18.85
C ARG A 9 -8.89 -0.31 18.51
N HIS A 10 -8.60 -0.65 17.26
CA HIS A 10 -8.55 -2.05 16.84
C HIS A 10 -7.28 -2.73 17.31
N THR A 11 -7.47 -3.88 17.97
CA THR A 11 -6.38 -4.77 18.38
C THR A 11 -5.92 -5.63 17.20
N TRP A 12 -4.77 -6.30 17.33
CA TRP A 12 -4.29 -7.23 16.29
C TRP A 12 -5.25 -8.40 16.08
N GLU A 13 -5.77 -8.96 17.16
CA GLU A 13 -6.67 -10.12 17.15
C GLU A 13 -8.01 -9.78 16.49
N GLU A 14 -8.51 -8.56 16.71
CA GLU A 14 -9.68 -8.05 16.00
C GLU A 14 -9.43 -7.93 14.49
N LEU A 15 -8.30 -7.33 14.11
CA LEU A 15 -7.92 -7.21 12.69
C LEU A 15 -7.80 -8.58 12.03
N GLN A 16 -7.17 -9.55 12.70
CA GLN A 16 -7.08 -10.93 12.21
C GLN A 16 -8.46 -11.55 12.00
N THR A 17 -9.39 -11.32 12.93
CA THR A 17 -10.77 -11.81 12.83
C THR A 17 -11.51 -11.16 11.66
N VAL A 18 -11.50 -9.83 11.61
CA VAL A 18 -12.24 -9.03 10.61
C VAL A 18 -11.71 -9.28 9.21
N ILE A 19 -10.40 -9.12 8.99
CA ILE A 19 -9.78 -9.28 7.68
C ILE A 19 -9.73 -10.76 7.27
N GLY A 20 -9.43 -11.65 8.22
CA GLY A 20 -9.36 -13.10 7.98
C GLY A 20 -10.71 -13.74 7.65
N SER A 21 -11.83 -13.16 8.09
CA SER A 21 -13.18 -13.63 7.74
C SER A 21 -13.46 -13.57 6.24
N LYS A 22 -12.77 -12.69 5.50
CA LYS A 22 -13.03 -12.34 4.10
C LYS A 22 -14.47 -11.87 3.82
N ASP A 23 -15.22 -11.52 4.86
CA ASP A 23 -16.55 -10.93 4.74
C ASP A 23 -16.43 -9.43 4.42
N PRO A 24 -16.92 -8.96 3.26
CA PRO A 24 -16.93 -7.54 2.92
C PRO A 24 -17.63 -6.68 3.95
N GLU A 25 -18.70 -7.17 4.60
CA GLU A 25 -19.46 -6.37 5.57
C GLU A 25 -18.68 -6.17 6.87
N ALA A 26 -17.88 -7.16 7.29
CA ALA A 26 -17.02 -7.07 8.45
C ALA A 26 -16.00 -5.92 8.32
N LEU A 27 -15.50 -5.64 7.12
CA LEU A 27 -14.58 -4.52 6.87
C LEU A 27 -15.23 -3.15 7.14
N GLY A 28 -16.57 -3.07 7.15
CA GLY A 28 -17.30 -1.84 7.47
C GLY A 28 -17.08 -1.33 8.89
N ILE A 29 -16.60 -2.18 9.81
CA ILE A 29 -16.31 -1.78 11.20
C ILE A 29 -14.95 -1.09 11.35
N LEU A 30 -14.06 -1.24 10.36
CA LEU A 30 -12.71 -0.66 10.39
C LEU A 30 -12.80 0.87 10.21
N GLY A 31 -12.80 1.58 11.33
CA GLY A 31 -13.06 3.01 11.40
C GLY A 31 -11.84 3.87 11.72
N ARG A 32 -12.08 5.17 11.78
CA ARG A 32 -11.11 6.18 12.23
C ARG A 32 -11.53 6.72 13.59
N SER A 33 -10.62 7.37 14.31
CA SER A 33 -11.06 8.20 15.44
C SER A 33 -11.88 9.39 14.91
N GLN A 34 -12.69 10.01 15.78
CA GLN A 34 -13.42 11.22 15.41
C GLN A 34 -12.47 12.34 14.96
N GLU A 35 -11.35 12.52 15.68
CA GLU A 35 -10.33 13.52 15.35
C GLU A 35 -9.71 13.28 13.97
N GLN A 36 -9.34 12.03 13.65
CA GLN A 36 -8.81 11.68 12.33
C GLN A 36 -9.85 11.92 11.22
N LEU A 37 -11.13 11.63 11.50
CA LEU A 37 -12.21 11.88 10.55
C LEU A 37 -12.39 13.38 10.29
N ASP A 38 -12.31 14.21 11.32
CA ASP A 38 -12.43 15.66 11.21
C ASP A 38 -11.27 16.25 10.38
N ILE A 39 -10.03 15.80 10.65
CA ILE A 39 -8.85 16.18 9.87
C ILE A 39 -9.02 15.75 8.40
N TYR A 40 -9.47 14.51 8.16
CA TYR A 40 -9.73 14.02 6.80
C TYR A 40 -10.75 14.88 6.05
N ILE A 41 -11.86 15.25 6.70
CA ILE A 41 -12.90 16.10 6.11
C ILE A 41 -12.36 17.49 5.79
N GLN A 42 -11.59 18.07 6.71
CA GLN A 42 -10.98 19.39 6.52
C GLN A 42 -10.01 19.37 5.34
N GLN A 43 -9.06 18.43 5.31
CA GLN A 43 -8.10 18.34 4.22
C GLN A 43 -8.77 18.08 2.86
N ARG A 44 -9.79 17.21 2.83
CA ARG A 44 -10.59 16.98 1.62
C ARG A 44 -11.22 18.28 1.11
N THR A 45 -11.71 19.11 2.02
CA THR A 45 -12.32 20.41 1.68
C THR A 45 -11.26 21.36 1.10
N GLU A 46 -10.07 21.41 1.68
CA GLU A 46 -8.96 22.23 1.16
C GLU A 46 -8.51 21.77 -0.22
N ILE A 47 -8.32 20.46 -0.45
CA ILE A 47 -7.95 19.91 -1.75
C ILE A 47 -8.94 20.34 -2.83
N LEU A 48 -10.25 20.28 -2.54
CA LEU A 48 -11.31 20.64 -3.49
C LEU A 48 -11.39 22.15 -3.78
N LYS A 49 -10.64 23.01 -3.08
CA LYS A 49 -10.51 24.42 -3.46
C LYS A 49 -9.66 24.60 -4.71
N GLU A 50 -8.65 23.76 -4.93
CA GLU A 50 -7.71 23.85 -6.04
C GLU A 50 -7.94 22.76 -7.10
N TRP A 51 -8.29 21.55 -6.66
CA TRP A 51 -8.44 20.38 -7.51
C TRP A 51 -9.90 20.11 -7.84
N ALA A 52 -10.16 19.61 -9.05
CA ALA A 52 -11.50 19.18 -9.44
C ALA A 52 -11.94 17.93 -8.66
N SER A 53 -10.99 17.08 -8.28
CA SER A 53 -11.25 15.92 -7.42
C SER A 53 -10.05 15.57 -6.53
N VAL A 54 -10.34 14.86 -5.42
CA VAL A 54 -9.29 14.27 -4.57
C VAL A 54 -8.48 13.23 -5.35
N GLY A 55 -9.10 12.54 -6.31
CA GLY A 55 -8.42 11.55 -7.15
C GLY A 55 -7.34 12.20 -8.01
N ASP A 56 -7.63 13.35 -8.62
CA ASP A 56 -6.65 14.11 -9.41
C ASP A 56 -5.47 14.57 -8.55
N SER A 57 -5.77 15.13 -7.37
CA SER A 57 -4.75 15.58 -6.42
C SER A 57 -3.85 14.44 -5.97
N LEU A 58 -4.42 13.26 -5.68
CA LEU A 58 -3.65 12.09 -5.29
C LEU A 58 -2.82 11.54 -6.44
N ARG A 59 -3.34 11.47 -7.67
CA ARG A 59 -2.56 11.03 -8.84
C ARG A 59 -1.32 11.90 -9.04
N TYR A 60 -1.49 13.21 -8.97
CA TYR A 60 -0.38 14.16 -9.01
C TYR A 60 0.61 13.95 -7.86
N ARG A 61 0.16 13.93 -6.59
CA ARG A 61 1.07 13.77 -5.43
C ARG A 61 1.81 12.43 -5.42
N LEU A 62 1.11 11.34 -5.75
CA LEU A 62 1.65 9.98 -5.63
C LEU A 62 2.55 9.64 -6.81
N PHE A 63 2.14 10.00 -8.03
CA PHE A 63 2.80 9.50 -9.24
C PHE A 63 3.39 10.60 -10.12
N GLY A 64 3.23 11.88 -9.75
CA GLY A 64 3.70 13.00 -10.56
C GLY A 64 2.91 13.17 -11.87
N SER A 65 1.65 12.69 -11.91
CA SER A 65 0.82 12.74 -13.13
C SER A 65 0.69 14.18 -13.64
N PRO A 66 0.90 14.44 -14.95
CA PRO A 66 0.72 15.77 -15.54
C PRO A 66 -0.67 16.34 -15.29
N THR A 67 -0.77 17.66 -15.13
CA THR A 67 -2.03 18.33 -14.83
C THR A 67 -2.30 19.50 -15.76
N LYS A 68 -3.59 19.84 -15.89
CA LYS A 68 -4.08 21.02 -16.60
C LYS A 68 -5.24 21.66 -15.84
N LEU A 69 -5.57 22.90 -16.19
CA LEU A 69 -6.80 23.53 -15.69
C LEU A 69 -7.99 23.08 -16.54
N ASN A 70 -9.11 22.77 -15.88
CA ASN A 70 -10.40 22.57 -16.55
C ASN A 70 -11.10 23.92 -16.82
N GLU A 71 -12.29 23.87 -17.42
CA GLU A 71 -13.10 25.07 -17.73
C GLU A 71 -13.49 25.90 -16.49
N GLU A 72 -13.50 25.28 -15.30
CA GLU A 72 -13.80 25.92 -14.01
C GLU A 72 -12.56 26.50 -13.33
N GLY A 73 -11.38 26.41 -13.97
CA GLY A 73 -10.11 26.86 -13.39
C GLY A 73 -9.57 25.98 -12.27
N LYS A 74 -10.00 24.71 -12.20
CA LYS A 74 -9.51 23.70 -11.25
C LYS A 74 -8.45 22.81 -11.88
N LEU A 75 -7.50 22.33 -11.09
CA LEU A 75 -6.53 21.33 -11.53
C LEU A 75 -7.20 19.96 -11.73
N VAL A 76 -6.93 19.35 -12.88
CA VAL A 76 -7.30 17.98 -13.26
C VAL A 76 -6.06 17.25 -13.79
N VAL A 77 -6.04 15.92 -13.71
CA VAL A 77 -5.02 15.13 -14.40
C VAL A 77 -5.22 15.24 -15.91
N ASP A 78 -4.14 15.53 -16.62
CA ASP A 78 -4.14 15.57 -18.08
C ASP A 78 -4.03 14.16 -18.64
N SER A 79 -5.17 13.49 -18.76
CA SER A 79 -5.25 12.09 -19.20
C SER A 79 -4.61 11.83 -20.57
N ASP A 80 -4.57 12.83 -21.46
CA ASP A 80 -3.96 12.70 -22.78
C ASP A 80 -2.42 12.60 -22.70
N ASN A 81 -1.83 13.13 -21.62
CA ASN A 81 -0.39 13.18 -21.37
C ASN A 81 0.03 12.35 -20.14
N ASP A 82 -0.90 11.65 -19.48
CA ASP A 82 -0.63 10.85 -18.30
C ASP A 82 0.10 9.53 -18.66
N HIS A 83 1.43 9.58 -18.57
CA HIS A 83 2.30 8.42 -18.77
C HIS A 83 2.32 7.50 -17.55
N THR A 84 1.92 8.00 -16.37
CA THR A 84 1.98 7.21 -15.12
C THR A 84 1.02 6.03 -15.14
N ALA A 85 -0.08 6.13 -15.89
CA ALA A 85 -1.00 5.03 -16.13
C ALA A 85 -0.42 3.96 -17.07
N ARG A 86 0.52 4.31 -17.97
CA ARG A 86 1.10 3.36 -18.93
C ARG A 86 2.21 2.52 -18.30
N ASP A 87 3.01 3.15 -17.45
CA ASP A 87 4.22 2.54 -16.87
C ASP A 87 3.96 1.76 -15.57
N CYS A 88 2.71 1.76 -15.07
CA CYS A 88 2.26 1.03 -13.87
C CYS A 88 3.16 1.30 -12.65
N HIS A 89 3.00 2.47 -12.03
CA HIS A 89 3.78 2.90 -10.88
C HIS A 89 3.20 2.34 -9.58
N ILE A 90 4.07 1.92 -8.66
CA ILE A 90 3.68 1.40 -7.35
C ILE A 90 4.29 2.27 -6.26
N MET A 91 3.47 2.64 -5.27
CA MET A 91 3.91 3.41 -4.10
C MET A 91 3.52 2.68 -2.81
N VAL A 92 4.45 2.53 -1.88
CA VAL A 92 4.19 1.92 -0.56
C VAL A 92 4.31 3.01 0.49
N MET A 93 3.21 3.44 1.08
CA MET A 93 3.20 4.61 1.98
C MET A 93 2.42 4.36 3.26
N ARG A 94 2.85 4.99 4.36
CA ARG A 94 1.98 5.12 5.55
C ARG A 94 0.67 5.81 5.15
N ASN A 95 -0.45 5.28 5.62
CA ASN A 95 -1.75 5.88 5.35
C ASN A 95 -1.91 7.14 6.19
N GLU A 96 -1.95 8.29 5.52
CA GLU A 96 -2.13 9.62 6.14
C GLU A 96 -3.43 9.72 6.97
N PHE A 97 -4.44 8.92 6.61
CA PHE A 97 -5.72 8.78 7.33
C PHE A 97 -6.00 7.32 7.67
N GLY A 98 -5.03 6.70 8.35
CA GLY A 98 -5.11 5.33 8.84
C GLY A 98 -6.31 5.09 9.75
N TYR A 99 -6.58 3.81 10.00
CA TYR A 99 -7.61 3.40 10.95
C TYR A 99 -7.16 3.68 12.38
N PHE A 100 -8.13 3.65 13.30
CA PHE A 100 -7.81 3.81 14.71
C PHE A 100 -7.30 2.48 15.27
N LEU A 101 -5.98 2.31 15.23
CA LEU A 101 -5.29 1.07 15.60
C LEU A 101 -4.60 1.20 16.97
N ASP A 102 -4.37 0.05 17.60
CA ASP A 102 -3.55 -0.06 18.81
C ASP A 102 -2.09 0.33 18.58
N GLU A 103 -1.39 0.58 19.70
CA GLU A 103 0.05 0.89 19.68
C GLU A 103 0.86 -0.27 19.09
N GLY A 104 1.87 0.06 18.29
CA GLY A 104 2.70 -0.92 17.58
C GLY A 104 2.06 -1.51 16.31
N LEU A 105 0.85 -1.05 15.96
CA LEU A 105 0.20 -1.36 14.70
C LEU A 105 0.28 -0.18 13.73
N GLU A 106 0.53 -0.49 12.46
CA GLU A 106 0.61 0.50 11.39
C GLU A 106 -0.35 0.18 10.25
N HIS A 107 -0.85 1.25 9.62
CA HIS A 107 -1.67 1.16 8.42
C HIS A 107 -0.85 1.69 7.24
N ILE A 108 -0.45 0.78 6.35
CA ILE A 108 0.27 1.09 5.11
C ILE A 108 -0.68 0.92 3.92
N ASN A 109 -0.53 1.75 2.90
CA ASN A 109 -1.20 1.59 1.61
C ASN A 109 -0.19 1.23 0.54
N ILE A 110 -0.53 0.24 -0.29
CA ILE A 110 0.15 -0.05 -1.55
C ILE A 110 -0.73 0.50 -2.67
N TRP A 111 -0.29 1.57 -3.32
CA TRP A 111 -0.99 2.22 -4.42
C TRP A 111 -0.48 1.72 -5.76
N CYS A 112 -1.37 1.61 -6.75
CA CYS A 112 -1.02 1.33 -8.14
C CYS A 112 -1.70 2.34 -9.07
N SER A 113 -0.94 2.94 -10.00
CA SER A 113 -1.44 4.00 -10.89
C SER A 113 -2.39 3.51 -11.99
N ASP A 114 -2.26 2.24 -12.38
CA ASP A 114 -2.89 1.66 -13.57
C ASP A 114 -3.99 0.65 -13.20
N ARG A 115 -3.59 -0.48 -12.60
CA ARG A 115 -4.43 -1.68 -12.47
C ARG A 115 -4.34 -2.33 -11.09
N PRO A 116 -5.33 -3.16 -10.73
CA PRO A 116 -5.21 -4.04 -9.57
C PRO A 116 -3.96 -4.93 -9.63
N LEU A 117 -3.25 -5.04 -8.50
CA LEU A 117 -2.12 -5.97 -8.37
C LEU A 117 -2.61 -7.36 -7.96
N SER A 118 -1.86 -8.40 -8.34
CA SER A 118 -2.13 -9.77 -7.87
C SER A 118 -1.72 -9.93 -6.40
N ALA A 119 -2.28 -10.94 -5.73
CA ALA A 119 -1.93 -11.26 -4.35
C ALA A 119 -0.43 -11.55 -4.21
N GLU A 120 0.16 -12.28 -5.17
CA GLU A 120 1.57 -12.66 -5.15
C GLU A 120 2.49 -11.43 -5.22
N VAL A 121 2.14 -10.45 -6.04
CA VAL A 121 2.88 -9.18 -6.13
C VAL A 121 2.76 -8.41 -4.83
N ILE A 122 1.56 -8.27 -4.27
CA ILE A 122 1.32 -7.55 -3.01
C ILE A 122 2.14 -8.18 -1.88
N GLU A 123 2.09 -9.49 -1.72
CA GLU A 123 2.85 -10.17 -0.68
C GLU A 123 4.37 -10.13 -0.92
N ALA A 124 4.83 -10.12 -2.17
CA ALA A 124 6.25 -9.91 -2.48
C ALA A 124 6.70 -8.51 -2.05
N ILE A 125 5.92 -7.47 -2.37
CA ILE A 125 6.17 -6.09 -1.95
C ILE A 125 6.22 -5.98 -0.43
N ILE A 126 5.24 -6.56 0.28
CA ILE A 126 5.20 -6.53 1.75
C ILE A 126 6.46 -7.21 2.33
N ARG A 127 6.80 -8.41 1.85
CA ARG A 127 7.95 -9.16 2.36
C ARG A 127 9.28 -8.46 2.14
N GLU A 128 9.46 -7.79 1.00
CA GLU A 128 10.72 -7.09 0.71
C GLU A 128 10.80 -5.74 1.44
N ARG A 129 9.71 -4.98 1.49
CA ARG A 129 9.76 -3.57 1.89
C ARG A 129 9.32 -3.29 3.32
N LEU A 130 8.57 -4.20 3.93
CA LEU A 130 7.97 -4.01 5.24
C LEU A 130 8.48 -5.09 6.19
N PRO A 131 9.75 -5.00 6.67
CA PRO A 131 10.27 -5.94 7.65
C PRO A 131 9.47 -5.80 8.95
N CYS A 132 8.63 -6.80 9.22
CA CYS A 132 7.69 -6.77 10.34
C CYS A 132 7.58 -8.15 11.01
N GLU A 133 6.87 -8.19 12.13
CA GLU A 133 6.57 -9.44 12.84
C GLU A 133 5.43 -10.20 12.14
N ASP A 134 4.36 -9.48 11.78
CA ASP A 134 3.17 -10.04 11.15
C ASP A 134 2.46 -8.98 10.31
N TYR A 135 1.69 -9.42 9.31
CA TYR A 135 0.91 -8.53 8.44
C TYR A 135 -0.41 -9.14 7.99
N LEU A 136 -1.38 -8.27 7.74
CA LEU A 136 -2.64 -8.58 7.06
C LEU A 136 -2.82 -7.59 5.92
N TRP A 137 -3.41 -8.00 4.81
CA TRP A 137 -3.75 -7.06 3.74
C TRP A 137 -5.10 -7.35 3.11
N PHE A 138 -5.73 -6.31 2.59
CA PHE A 138 -7.01 -6.42 1.90
C PHE A 138 -7.23 -5.21 0.97
N VAL A 139 -8.19 -5.31 0.07
CA VAL A 139 -8.68 -4.19 -0.74
C VAL A 139 -10.08 -3.85 -0.25
N ASN A 140 -10.32 -2.57 0.05
CA ASN A 140 -11.65 -2.14 0.49
C ASN A 140 -12.70 -2.47 -0.60
N PRO A 141 -13.86 -3.05 -0.23
CA PRO A 141 -14.99 -3.21 -1.13
C PRO A 141 -15.46 -1.86 -1.71
N PRO A 142 -16.04 -1.84 -2.92
CA PRO A 142 -16.41 -0.59 -3.61
C PRO A 142 -17.28 0.40 -2.80
N GLN A 143 -18.09 -0.10 -1.87
CA GLN A 143 -18.93 0.71 -0.99
C GLN A 143 -18.16 1.45 0.13
N TYR A 144 -17.01 0.92 0.53
CA TYR A 144 -16.16 1.44 1.61
C TYR A 144 -14.92 2.20 1.13
N GLN A 145 -14.63 2.16 -0.18
CA GLN A 145 -13.54 2.93 -0.77
C GLN A 145 -13.79 4.44 -0.69
N SER A 146 -12.88 5.16 -0.03
CA SER A 146 -12.85 6.62 -0.04
C SER A 146 -12.34 7.18 -1.38
N ILE A 147 -11.38 6.49 -2.02
CA ILE A 147 -10.76 6.91 -3.27
C ILE A 147 -10.96 5.82 -4.31
N LYS A 148 -11.85 6.06 -5.28
CA LYS A 148 -12.17 5.09 -6.34
C LYS A 148 -11.32 5.26 -7.61
N ALA A 149 -10.67 6.41 -7.76
CA ALA A 149 -9.93 6.79 -8.96
C ALA A 149 -8.54 6.15 -9.06
N ILE A 150 -8.05 5.54 -7.98
CA ILE A 150 -6.72 4.94 -7.89
C ILE A 150 -6.85 3.64 -7.11
N TRP A 151 -6.35 2.54 -7.68
CA TRP A 151 -6.36 1.27 -6.98
C TRP A 151 -5.36 1.27 -5.84
N HIS A 152 -5.75 0.69 -4.70
CA HIS A 152 -4.87 0.51 -3.56
C HIS A 152 -5.27 -0.67 -2.69
N ALA A 153 -4.27 -1.33 -2.12
CA ALA A 153 -4.43 -2.29 -1.04
C ALA A 153 -4.05 -1.64 0.29
N HIS A 154 -4.74 -2.04 1.36
CA HIS A 154 -4.45 -1.68 2.73
C HIS A 154 -3.67 -2.82 3.37
N VAL A 155 -2.61 -2.50 4.09
CA VAL A 155 -1.76 -3.45 4.81
C VAL A 155 -1.72 -3.01 6.28
N MET A 156 -2.22 -3.87 7.16
CA MET A 156 -2.04 -3.72 8.60
C MET A 156 -0.76 -4.44 8.98
N VAL A 157 0.16 -3.75 9.64
CA VAL A 157 1.47 -4.27 10.00
C VAL A 157 1.63 -4.24 11.52
N LYS A 158 2.13 -5.34 12.09
CA LYS A 158 2.51 -5.43 13.51
C LYS A 158 4.03 -5.45 13.65
N GLY A 159 4.56 -4.59 14.51
CA GLY A 159 5.99 -4.55 14.82
C GLY A 159 6.86 -4.21 13.60
N LEU A 160 6.46 -3.19 12.82
CA LEU A 160 7.26 -2.70 11.70
C LEU A 160 8.62 -2.21 12.22
N LYS A 161 9.70 -2.66 11.57
CA LYS A 161 11.06 -2.19 11.86
C LYS A 161 11.37 -1.01 10.95
N GLU A 162 11.68 0.14 11.55
CA GLU A 162 12.11 1.34 10.81
C GLU A 162 13.36 1.04 9.97
N GLU A 163 14.34 0.36 10.57
CA GLU A 163 15.56 -0.07 9.87
C GLU A 163 15.24 -1.16 8.84
N GLY A 164 15.59 -0.88 7.58
CA GLY A 164 15.31 -1.76 6.44
C GLY A 164 13.90 -1.64 5.87
N SER A 165 13.05 -0.79 6.42
CA SER A 165 11.77 -0.46 5.77
C SER A 165 12.00 0.43 4.55
N HIS A 166 11.27 0.13 3.47
CA HIS A 166 11.28 0.89 2.23
C HIS A 166 9.89 1.47 1.98
N ILE A 167 9.54 2.47 2.78
CA ILE A 167 8.32 3.27 2.64
C ILE A 167 8.64 4.46 1.74
N SER A 168 7.92 4.59 0.64
CA SER A 168 8.07 5.68 -0.34
C SER A 168 7.71 7.03 0.30
N ALA A 169 8.49 8.08 0.00
CA ALA A 169 8.05 9.44 0.22
C ALA A 169 7.14 9.92 -0.93
N PRO A 170 6.24 10.89 -0.70
CA PRO A 170 5.45 11.49 -1.78
C PRO A 170 6.36 12.04 -2.89
N GLY A 171 6.09 11.65 -4.14
CA GLY A 171 6.88 12.06 -5.31
C GLY A 171 8.17 11.26 -5.56
N GLU A 172 8.57 10.35 -4.66
CA GLU A 172 9.60 9.34 -4.95
C GLU A 172 8.97 8.22 -5.77
N VAL A 173 8.77 8.49 -7.05
CA VAL A 173 8.14 7.55 -7.98
C VAL A 173 9.11 6.42 -8.29
N GLU A 174 8.83 5.25 -7.75
CA GLU A 174 9.47 4.02 -8.19
C GLU A 174 8.64 3.35 -9.28
N ILE A 175 9.21 3.27 -10.46
CA ILE A 175 8.62 2.51 -11.57
C ILE A 175 8.91 1.03 -11.30
N LEU A 176 7.91 0.33 -10.79
CA LEU A 176 7.95 -1.12 -10.62
C LEU A 176 7.02 -1.75 -11.65
N ASP A 177 7.60 -2.37 -12.66
CA ASP A 177 6.88 -3.36 -13.47
C ASP A 177 6.58 -4.57 -12.57
N PRO A 178 5.31 -4.84 -12.20
CA PRO A 178 4.96 -5.87 -11.21
C PRO A 178 5.46 -7.27 -11.57
N GLU A 179 5.47 -7.59 -12.86
CA GLU A 179 5.91 -8.88 -13.38
C GLU A 179 7.44 -9.00 -13.35
N LYS A 180 8.15 -7.93 -13.70
CA LYS A 180 9.62 -7.91 -13.55
C LYS A 180 10.03 -7.98 -12.09
N TYR A 181 9.30 -7.31 -11.21
CA TYR A 181 9.53 -7.33 -9.78
C TYR A 181 9.37 -8.74 -9.21
N LEU A 182 8.25 -9.43 -9.53
CA LEU A 182 8.04 -10.81 -9.11
C LEU A 182 9.14 -11.75 -9.64
N ARG A 183 9.55 -11.59 -10.91
CA ARG A 183 10.65 -12.38 -11.50
C ARG A 183 12.00 -12.10 -10.84
N ALA A 184 12.28 -10.84 -10.49
CA ALA A 184 13.51 -10.48 -9.80
C ALA A 184 13.56 -11.13 -8.41
N MET A 185 12.43 -11.11 -7.68
CA MET A 185 12.31 -11.77 -6.38
C MET A 185 12.45 -13.28 -6.45
N GLN A 186 11.84 -13.92 -7.45
CA GLN A 186 11.99 -15.36 -7.68
C GLN A 186 13.45 -15.76 -7.95
N ARG A 187 14.17 -14.98 -8.77
CA ARG A 187 15.60 -15.23 -9.04
C ARG A 187 16.45 -15.09 -7.79
N GLN A 188 16.25 -14.04 -6.99
CA GLN A 188 16.99 -13.87 -5.74
C GLN A 188 16.75 -15.02 -4.75
N ALA A 189 15.51 -15.52 -4.67
CA ALA A 189 15.17 -16.67 -3.84
C ALA A 189 15.85 -17.97 -4.31
N GLU A 190 15.97 -18.17 -5.64
CA GLU A 190 16.68 -19.31 -6.24
C GLU A 190 18.20 -19.22 -6.02
N GLU A 191 18.80 -18.04 -6.23
CA GLU A 191 20.23 -17.79 -6.02
C GLU A 191 20.62 -17.92 -4.55
N GLY A 192 19.79 -17.44 -3.63
CA GLY A 192 19.98 -17.60 -2.19
C GLY A 192 19.90 -19.07 -1.71
N ARG A 193 19.16 -19.92 -2.43
CA ARG A 193 19.14 -21.37 -2.20
C ARG A 193 20.37 -22.06 -2.80
N ALA A 194 20.82 -21.65 -3.98
CA ALA A 194 22.02 -22.19 -4.63
C ALA A 194 23.33 -21.81 -3.89
N GLY A 195 23.36 -20.67 -3.19
CA GLY A 195 24.48 -20.24 -2.35
C GLY A 195 24.61 -20.96 -1.00
N ARG A 196 23.58 -21.71 -0.56
CA ARG A 196 23.65 -22.62 0.58
C ARG A 196 24.02 -24.02 0.10
N ALA A 197 25.22 -24.17 -0.47
CA ALA A 197 25.84 -25.48 -0.53
C ALA A 197 26.04 -25.98 0.91
N THR A 198 25.46 -27.14 1.23
CA THR A 198 25.65 -27.80 2.52
C THR A 198 27.14 -28.11 2.71
N PRO A 199 27.72 -27.87 3.90
CA PRO A 199 29.07 -28.32 4.21
C PRO A 199 29.05 -29.84 4.46
N GLU A 200 28.86 -30.64 3.42
CA GLU A 200 28.89 -32.11 3.51
C GLU A 200 29.76 -32.81 2.45
N ASP A 201 30.59 -32.09 1.68
CA ASP A 201 31.52 -32.71 0.72
C ASP A 201 33.01 -32.41 0.99
N VAL A 202 33.40 -32.20 2.25
CA VAL A 202 34.83 -32.16 2.64
C VAL A 202 35.10 -33.10 3.80
N HIS A 203 34.72 -34.38 3.73
CA HIS A 203 35.36 -35.45 4.51
C HIS A 203 35.23 -36.77 3.75
N GLY A 204 36.29 -37.15 3.03
CA GLY A 204 36.31 -38.38 2.27
C GLY A 204 37.59 -38.62 1.48
N ALA A 205 38.75 -38.56 2.15
CA ALA A 205 39.95 -39.23 1.66
C ALA A 205 40.75 -39.73 2.86
N ASP A 206 40.42 -40.97 3.22
CA ASP A 206 41.07 -41.85 4.18
C ASP A 206 42.59 -41.91 3.98
N GLY A 207 43.29 -42.03 5.10
CA GLY A 207 44.65 -42.55 5.12
C GLY A 207 44.66 -44.04 4.81
N ARG A 208 45.70 -44.46 4.07
CA ARG A 208 46.51 -45.66 4.31
C ARG A 208 47.86 -45.48 3.63
#